data_AF-A0A2R5EPM0-F1
#
_entry.id   AF-A0A2R5EPM0-F1
#
_cell.length_a   1.000
_cell.length_b   1.000
_cell.length_c   1.000
_cell.angle_alpha   90.00
_cell.angle_beta   90.00
_cell.angle_gamma   90.00
#
_symmetry.space_group_name_H-M   'P 1'
#
loop_
_entity.id
_entity.type
_entity.pdbx_description
1 polymer ?
#
loop_
_entity_poly.entity_id
_entity_poly.type
_entity_poly.pdbx_seq_one_letter_code
_entity_poly.pdbx_strand_id
1 'polypeptide(L)' 'MRLVVPHLYFWKSAKWITGIEFMKEDRPGFWEQNGFHNYADPFKEERFSSEEFHMPEDEWLKEEFD' A
#
# COMPACT_ATOMS: atom_id res chain seq x y z
N MET A 1 11.80 -8.69 12.50
CA MET A 1 11.13 -7.49 13.04
C MET A 1 9.95 -7.12 12.14
N ARG A 2 8.89 -6.50 12.68
CA ARG A 2 7.71 -6.06 11.94
C ARG A 2 7.26 -4.67 12.39
N LEU A 3 6.90 -3.81 11.44
CA LEU A 3 6.21 -2.54 11.71
C LEU A 3 4.70 -2.76 11.65
N VAL A 4 3.98 -2.10 12.54
CA VAL A 4 2.52 -2.10 12.57
C VAL A 4 2.03 -0.66 12.65
N VAL A 5 1.15 -0.28 11.73
CA VAL A 5 0.43 1.00 11.73
C VAL A 5 -1.06 0.69 11.90
N PRO A 6 -1.61 0.79 13.13
CA PRO A 6 -2.91 0.18 13.46
C PRO A 6 -4.13 0.79 12.75
N HIS A 7 -4.02 2.03 12.27
CA HIS A 7 -5.15 2.78 11.71
C HIS A 7 -5.10 2.90 10.19
N LEU A 8 -4.13 2.26 9.53
CA LEU A 8 -4.02 2.22 8.07
C LEU A 8 -4.22 0.79 7.56
N TYR A 9 -4.47 0.65 6.27
CA TYR A 9 -4.50 -0.67 5.63
C TYR A 9 -3.20 -1.43 5.82
N PHE A 10 -3.32 -2.76 5.87
CA PHE A 10 -2.26 -3.65 6.30
C PHE A 10 -1.01 -3.64 5.42
N TRP A 11 -1.12 -3.22 4.14
CA TRP A 11 0.04 -3.08 3.25
C TRP A 11 1.02 -2.00 3.71
N LYS A 12 0.58 -1.03 4.52
CA LYS A 12 1.47 -0.05 5.19
C LYS A 12 2.25 -0.63 6.37
N SER A 13 1.95 -1.87 6.79
CA SER A 13 2.61 -2.56 7.90
C SER A 13 3.63 -3.59 7.41
N ALA A 14 4.85 -3.13 7.14
CA ALA A 14 5.93 -3.92 6.57
C ALA A 14 6.40 -5.09 7.46
N LYS A 15 6.60 -6.26 6.83
CA LYS A 15 7.18 -7.47 7.45
C LYS A 15 8.68 -7.51 7.18
N TRP A 16 9.42 -8.19 8.06
CA TRP A 16 10.85 -8.51 7.88
C TRP A 16 11.75 -7.30 7.60
N ILE A 17 11.53 -6.22 8.34
CA ILE A 17 12.30 -4.97 8.16
C ILE A 17 13.78 -5.21 8.50
N THR A 18 14.65 -4.84 7.56
CA THR A 18 16.11 -4.89 7.68
C THR A 18 16.74 -3.52 7.94
N GLY A 19 16.06 -2.43 7.56
CA GLY A 19 16.50 -1.06 7.74
C GLY A 19 15.35 -0.05 7.59
N ILE A 20 15.56 1.16 8.07
CA ILE A 20 14.62 2.28 7.96
C ILE A 20 15.42 3.49 7.49
N GLU A 21 14.96 4.14 6.42
CA GLU A 21 15.54 5.37 5.87
C GLU A 21 14.56 6.52 6.04
N PHE A 22 15.05 7.67 6.50
CA PHE A 22 14.26 8.89 6.62
C PHE A 22 14.47 9.75 5.38
N MET A 23 13.39 10.10 4.70
CA MET A 23 13.40 10.92 3.48
C MET A 23 12.65 12.23 3.73
N LYS A 24 13.07 13.29 3.03
CA LYS A 24 12.44 14.62 3.13
C LYS A 24 11.12 14.70 2.37
N GLU A 25 11.03 13.95 1.28
CA GLU A 25 9.87 13.90 0.39
C GLU A 25 9.35 12.48 0.35
N ASP A 26 8.05 12.36 0.14
CA ASP A 26 7.39 11.07 0.02
C ASP A 26 7.70 10.41 -1.33
N ARG A 27 7.93 9.10 -1.32
CA ARG A 27 8.30 8.33 -2.52
C ARG A 27 7.39 7.10 -2.62
N PRO A 28 6.59 6.98 -3.70
CA PRO A 28 5.76 5.81 -3.94
C PRO A 28 6.58 4.52 -3.95
N GLY A 29 6.20 3.55 -3.12
CA GLY A 29 6.77 2.23 -3.07
C GLY A 29 6.02 1.26 -3.96
N PHE A 30 6.21 -0.04 -3.70
CA PHE A 30 5.61 -1.12 -4.49
C PHE A 30 4.09 -1.00 -4.59
N TRP A 31 3.39 -0.85 -3.46
CA TRP A 31 1.93 -0.82 -3.46
C TRP A 31 1.39 0.46 -4.11
N GLU A 32 2.00 1.60 -3.86
CA GLU A 32 1.55 2.88 -4.39
C GLU A 32 1.77 2.97 -5.91
N GLN A 33 2.82 2.34 -6.42
CA GLN A 33 3.06 2.19 -7.87
C GLN A 33 2.05 1.24 -8.53
N ASN A 34 1.52 0.26 -7.79
CA ASN A 34 0.49 -0.68 -8.24
C ASN A 34 -0.94 -0.17 -7.99
N GLY A 35 -1.12 1.15 -7.85
CA GLY A 35 -2.45 1.76 -7.77
C GLY A 35 -3.08 1.79 -6.39
N PHE A 36 -2.39 1.35 -5.33
CA PHE A 36 -2.89 1.49 -3.96
C PHE A 36 -2.77 2.93 -3.46
N HIS A 37 -3.64 3.31 -2.54
CA HIS A 37 -3.63 4.66 -1.99
C HIS A 37 -2.37 4.93 -1.15
N ASN A 38 -1.88 6.16 -1.26
CA ASN A 38 -0.65 6.57 -0.61
C ASN A 38 -0.78 6.74 0.92
N TYR A 39 -1.95 7.14 1.43
CA TYR A 39 -2.20 7.22 2.88
C TYR A 39 -2.83 5.92 3.41
N ALA A 40 -3.92 5.47 2.78
CA ALA A 40 -4.54 4.17 2.99
C ALA A 40 -5.38 4.08 4.27
N ASP A 41 -6.21 5.09 4.51
CA ASP A 41 -7.20 5.12 5.60
C ASP A 41 -8.40 4.19 5.30
N PRO A 42 -8.63 3.15 6.13
CA PRO A 42 -9.74 2.22 5.93
C PRO A 42 -11.11 2.86 6.19
N PHE A 43 -11.20 3.91 7.02
CA PHE A 43 -12.47 4.56 7.32
C PHE A 43 -12.91 5.53 6.22
N LYS A 44 -11.98 5.95 5.38
CA LYS A 44 -12.24 6.78 4.19
C LYS A 44 -12.28 5.98 2.89
N GLU A 45 -12.25 4.64 2.99
CA GLU A 45 -12.25 3.74 1.84
C GLU A 45 -11.09 4.01 0.85
N GLU A 46 -9.95 4.48 1.36
CA GLU A 46 -8.75 4.82 0.58
C GLU A 46 -7.97 3.55 0.22
N ARG A 47 -8.59 2.61 -0.52
CA ARG A 47 -7.90 1.39 -0.97
C ARG A 47 -7.01 1.68 -2.17
N PHE A 48 -7.52 2.44 -3.14
CA PHE A 48 -6.86 2.75 -4.41
C PHE A 48 -6.63 4.26 -4.57
N SER A 49 -5.64 4.61 -5.38
CA SER A 49 -5.27 6.00 -5.67
C SER A 49 -6.25 6.70 -6.63
N SER A 50 -7.00 5.94 -7.43
CA SER A 50 -8.06 6.46 -8.30
C SER A 50 -9.16 5.43 -8.51
N GLU A 51 -10.32 5.88 -9.01
CA GLU A 51 -11.44 5.02 -9.41
C GLU A 51 -11.08 4.08 -10.58
N GLU A 52 -10.09 4.47 -11.41
CA GLU A 52 -9.58 3.64 -12.51
C GLU A 52 -8.77 2.43 -12.01
N PHE A 53 -8.16 2.54 -10.82
CA PHE A 53 -7.46 1.44 -10.15
C PHE A 53 -8.39 0.58 -9.28
N HIS A 54 -9.71 0.69 -9.46
CA HIS A 54 -10.68 -0.21 -8.84
C HIS A 54 -10.54 -1.62 -9.42
N MET A 55 -9.56 -2.37 -8.94
CA MET A 55 -9.39 -3.78 -9.23
C MET A 55 -10.48 -4.58 -8.49
N PRO A 56 -11.37 -5.29 -9.22
CA PRO A 56 -12.33 -6.18 -8.61
C PRO A 56 -11.62 -7.19 -7.70
N GLU A 57 -12.20 -7.53 -6.55
CA GLU A 57 -11.54 -8.36 -5.52
C GLU A 57 -11.04 -9.72 -6.03
N ASP A 58 -11.59 -10.21 -7.14
CA ASP A 58 -11.26 -11.50 -7.73
C ASP A 58 -10.20 -11.45 -8.86
N GLU A 59 -9.75 -10.27 -9.28
CA GLU A 59 -8.80 -10.12 -10.40
C GLU A 59 -7.35 -9.88 -9.96
N TRP A 60 -7.10 -9.65 -8.66
CA TRP A 60 -5.76 -9.54 -8.07
C TRP A 60 -4.84 -10.72 -8.34
N LEU A 61 -5.42 -11.90 -8.55
CA LEU A 61 -4.67 -13.13 -8.82
C LEU A 61 -4.11 -13.20 -10.25
N LYS A 62 -4.57 -12.31 -11.15
CA LYS A 62 -4.15 -12.28 -12.56
C LYS A 62 -3.00 -11.32 -12.80
N GLU A 63 -2.74 -10.40 -11.88
CA GLU A 63 -1.65 -9.44 -11.98
C GLU A 63 -0.35 -10.10 -11.53
N GLU A 64 0.66 -10.08 -12.42
CA GLU A 64 2.01 -10.51 -12.09
C GLU A 64 2.72 -9.38 -11.34
N PHE A 65 2.71 -9.49 -10.02
CA PHE A 65 3.49 -8.67 -9.10
C PHE A 65 4.93 -9.21 -9.05
N ASP A 66 5.76 -8.80 -10.00
CA ASP A 66 7.18 -9.16 -10.12
C ASP A 66 8.05 -8.53 -9.00
#